data_AF-A0A1C6KVY6-F1
#
_entry.id   AF-A0A1C6KVY6-F1
#
_cell.length_a   1.000
_cell.length_b   1.000
_cell.length_c   1.000
_cell.angle_alpha   90.00
_cell.angle_beta   90.00
_cell.angle_gamma   90.00
#
_symmetry.space_group_name_H-M   'P 1'
#
loop_
_entity.id
_entity.type
_entity.pdbx_description
1 polymer ?
#
loop_
_entity_poly.entity_id
_entity_poly.type
_entity_poly.pdbx_seq_one_letter_code
_entity_poly.pdbx_strand_id
1 'polypeptide(L)'
;MCLYLELTDTLETVSEQWKNMVRRYTKLLYAPEDGMGGPGGYEFHEILNELKAGYPAFDSDMAQLMRYFLYTNVLGAVYDGRLLAAVKMAVFNCLIIREIDLGIFAETGSFTRKEQILTTHLWSRQLEHSDYNLEKMERFMREHRALGIKKLMLCIG
;
A
#
# COMPACT_ATOMS: atom_id res chain seq x y z
N MET A 1 13.74 5.49 0.48
CA MET A 1 12.43 6.14 0.78
C MET A 1 11.38 5.49 -0.10
N CYS A 2 10.36 4.86 0.50
CA CYS A 2 9.31 4.16 -0.24
C CYS A 2 8.32 5.17 -0.82
N LEU A 3 8.53 5.46 -2.10
CA LEU A 3 7.76 6.42 -2.89
C LEU A 3 6.24 6.24 -2.81
N TYR A 4 5.75 5.03 -2.54
CA TYR A 4 4.31 4.76 -2.51
C TYR A 4 3.63 5.37 -1.27
N LEU A 5 4.22 5.25 -0.08
CA LEU A 5 3.70 5.86 1.14
C LEU A 5 3.70 7.39 1.04
N GLU A 6 4.75 7.98 0.47
CA GLU A 6 4.85 9.42 0.24
C GLU A 6 3.74 9.95 -0.67
N LEU A 7 3.37 9.21 -1.73
CA LEU A 7 2.27 9.60 -2.60
C LEU A 7 0.95 9.70 -1.82
N THR A 8 0.74 8.84 -0.81
CA THR A 8 -0.45 8.87 0.04
C THR A 8 -0.47 10.06 1.02
N ASP A 9 0.68 10.61 1.43
CA ASP A 9 0.73 11.82 2.29
C ASP A 9 0.24 13.07 1.55
N THR A 10 0.26 13.05 0.21
CA THR A 10 -0.29 14.14 -0.62
C THR A 10 -1.82 14.18 -0.69
N LEU A 11 -2.49 13.15 -0.18
CA LEU A 11 -3.95 13.05 -0.18
C LEU A 11 -4.57 13.97 0.89
N GLU A 12 -5.81 14.41 0.65
CA GLU A 12 -6.57 15.11 1.69
C GLU A 12 -6.80 14.17 2.87
N THR A 13 -6.78 14.65 4.12
CA THR A 13 -6.98 13.74 5.24
C THR A 13 -8.44 13.49 5.53
N VAL A 14 -8.82 12.21 5.38
CA VAL A 14 -10.10 11.66 5.81
C VAL A 14 -9.95 10.97 7.17
N SER A 15 -8.77 10.41 7.45
CA SER A 15 -8.40 9.79 8.72
C SER A 15 -7.05 10.30 9.22
N GLU A 16 -7.05 11.02 10.35
CA GLU A 16 -5.80 11.42 11.03
C GLU A 16 -5.00 10.20 11.50
N GLN A 17 -5.70 9.13 11.87
CA GLN A 17 -5.05 7.86 12.23
C GLN A 17 -4.23 7.31 11.06
N TRP A 18 -4.76 7.34 9.84
CA TRP A 18 -4.03 6.91 8.65
C TRP A 18 -2.75 7.74 8.44
N LYS A 19 -2.87 9.08 8.47
CA LYS A 19 -1.71 9.96 8.31
C LYS A 19 -0.62 9.70 9.35
N ASN A 20 -1.01 9.48 10.59
CA ASN A 20 -0.08 9.16 11.66
C ASN A 20 0.63 7.83 11.43
N MET A 21 -0.10 6.80 10.99
CA MET A 21 0.46 5.49 10.64
C MET A 21 1.46 5.61 9.48
N VAL A 22 1.09 6.29 8.38
CA VAL A 22 1.97 6.47 7.22
C VAL A 22 3.27 7.16 7.63
N ARG A 23 3.21 8.27 8.36
CA ARG A 23 4.41 9.01 8.79
C ARG A 23 5.29 8.17 9.72
N ARG A 24 4.67 7.50 10.68
CA ARG A 24 5.36 6.64 11.66
C ARG A 24 6.09 5.50 10.96
N TYR A 25 5.38 4.74 10.12
CA TYR A 25 5.95 3.56 9.46
C TYR A 25 6.86 3.91 8.30
N THR A 26 6.68 5.05 7.64
CA THR A 26 7.68 5.55 6.67
C THR A 26 9.01 5.82 7.37
N LYS A 27 8.98 6.43 8.56
CA LYS A 27 10.19 6.68 9.34
C LYS A 27 10.79 5.38 9.87
N LEU A 28 9.98 4.50 10.44
CA LEU A 28 10.44 3.22 10.99
C LEU A 28 11.07 2.34 9.91
N LEU A 29 10.42 2.22 8.76
CA LEU A 29 10.84 1.32 7.69
C LEU A 29 11.83 1.96 6.71
N TYR A 30 12.05 3.28 6.69
CA TYR A 30 12.90 3.89 5.63
C TYR A 30 13.78 5.04 6.10
N ALA A 31 13.82 5.39 7.38
CA ALA A 31 14.77 6.38 7.86
C ALA A 31 16.21 5.84 7.70
N PRO A 32 17.15 6.66 7.20
CA PRO A 32 18.57 6.29 7.20
C PRO A 32 19.06 6.17 8.64
N GLU A 33 19.65 5.03 8.99
CA GLU A 33 20.15 4.81 10.36
C GLU A 33 21.33 5.75 10.68
N ASP A 34 22.20 6.09 9.72
CA ASP A 34 23.33 7.02 9.92
C ASP A 34 23.91 7.51 8.57
N GLY A 35 23.11 8.20 7.75
CA GLY A 35 23.60 8.85 6.51
C GLY A 35 23.88 7.91 5.32
N MET A 36 23.75 6.59 5.48
CA MET A 36 23.43 5.66 4.40
C MET A 36 21.95 5.28 4.49
N GLY A 37 21.29 5.26 3.34
CA GLY A 37 19.84 5.12 3.18
C GLY A 37 19.25 3.97 4.01
N GLY A 38 18.01 4.15 4.47
CA GLY A 38 17.24 3.16 5.23
C GLY A 38 17.15 1.79 4.55
N PRO A 39 16.52 0.79 5.18
CA PRO A 39 16.73 -0.62 4.91
C PRO A 39 16.84 -0.89 3.41
N GLY A 40 18.01 -1.42 3.02
CA GLY A 40 18.22 -1.88 1.66
C GLY A 40 17.15 -2.90 1.29
N GLY A 41 16.93 -3.14 -0.01
CA GLY A 41 15.91 -4.11 -0.46
C GLY A 41 16.04 -5.51 0.16
N TYR A 42 17.23 -5.87 0.67
CA TYR A 42 17.47 -7.09 1.45
C TYR A 42 16.76 -7.08 2.82
N GLU A 43 16.90 -6.01 3.60
CA GLU A 43 16.27 -5.88 4.93
C GLU A 43 14.74 -5.86 4.84
N PHE A 44 14.17 -5.24 3.80
CA PHE A 44 12.73 -5.27 3.57
C PHE A 44 12.19 -6.69 3.36
N HIS A 45 12.87 -7.47 2.52
CA HIS A 45 12.44 -8.82 2.20
C HIS A 45 12.56 -9.77 3.42
N GLU A 46 13.58 -9.58 4.26
CA GLU A 46 13.74 -10.33 5.50
C GLU A 46 12.58 -10.08 6.48
N ILE A 47 12.27 -8.81 6.78
CA ILE A 47 11.16 -8.47 7.69
C ILE A 47 9.82 -8.96 7.12
N LEU A 48 9.62 -8.89 5.80
CA LEU A 48 8.42 -9.42 5.16
C LEU A 48 8.31 -10.93 5.30
N ASN A 49 9.42 -11.66 5.19
CA ASN A 49 9.45 -13.11 5.41
C ASN A 49 9.18 -13.48 6.88
N GLU A 50 9.71 -12.70 7.83
CA GLU A 50 9.40 -12.86 9.25
C GLU A 50 7.92 -12.61 9.55
N LEU A 51 7.33 -11.56 8.95
CA LEU A 51 5.89 -11.30 9.05
C LEU A 51 5.10 -12.50 8.54
N LYS A 52 5.44 -13.03 7.35
CA LYS A 52 4.77 -14.20 6.76
C LYS A 52 4.93 -15.45 7.61
N ALA A 53 6.07 -15.63 8.28
CA ALA A 53 6.28 -16.73 9.22
C ALA A 53 5.41 -16.57 10.48
N GLY A 54 5.27 -15.35 10.99
CA GLY A 54 4.41 -15.03 12.14
C GLY A 54 2.91 -15.05 11.82
N TYR A 55 2.53 -14.77 10.58
CA TYR A 55 1.16 -14.79 10.07
C TYR A 55 1.06 -15.55 8.73
N PRO A 56 1.00 -16.90 8.73
CA PRO A 56 1.04 -17.72 7.52
C PRO A 56 -0.09 -17.49 6.51
N ALA A 57 -1.20 -16.87 6.93
CA ALA A 57 -2.32 -16.53 6.05
C ALA A 57 -2.08 -15.24 5.24
N PHE A 58 -1.00 -14.50 5.48
CA PHE A 58 -0.74 -13.19 4.89
C PHE A 58 -0.89 -13.17 3.36
N ASP A 59 -0.19 -14.06 2.65
CA ASP A 59 -0.23 -14.08 1.18
C ASP A 59 -1.62 -14.46 0.62
N SER A 60 -2.32 -15.36 1.30
CA SER A 60 -3.69 -15.76 0.93
C SER A 60 -4.68 -14.60 1.10
N ASP A 61 -4.55 -13.84 2.19
CA ASP A 61 -5.41 -12.70 2.46
C ASP A 61 -5.07 -11.51 1.55
N MET A 62 -3.78 -11.27 1.26
CA MET A 62 -3.36 -10.30 0.25
C MET A 62 -3.91 -10.64 -1.14
N ALA A 63 -3.96 -11.92 -1.51
CA ALA A 63 -4.58 -12.35 -2.76
C ALA A 63 -6.11 -12.14 -2.76
N GLN A 64 -6.79 -12.26 -1.60
CA GLN A 64 -8.20 -11.92 -1.46
C GLN A 64 -8.43 -10.41 -1.63
N LEU A 65 -7.59 -9.58 -1.02
CA LEU A 65 -7.64 -8.12 -1.18
C LEU A 65 -7.42 -7.71 -2.64
N MET A 66 -6.46 -8.32 -3.34
CA MET A 66 -6.23 -8.07 -4.77
C MET A 66 -7.48 -8.39 -5.59
N ARG A 67 -8.13 -9.53 -5.35
CA ARG A 67 -9.40 -9.88 -6.02
C ARG A 67 -10.46 -8.84 -5.74
N TYR A 68 -10.65 -8.47 -4.47
CA TYR A 68 -11.60 -7.44 -4.07
C TYR A 68 -11.37 -6.12 -4.81
N PHE A 69 -10.15 -5.56 -4.77
CA PHE A 69 -9.86 -4.30 -5.43
C PHE A 69 -9.94 -4.38 -6.96
N LEU A 70 -9.59 -5.51 -7.56
CA LEU A 70 -9.82 -5.72 -8.99
C LEU A 70 -11.31 -5.69 -9.31
N TYR A 71 -12.15 -6.38 -8.54
CA TYR A 71 -13.60 -6.31 -8.72
C TYR A 71 -14.10 -4.87 -8.56
N THR A 72 -13.74 -4.17 -7.48
CA THR A 72 -14.24 -2.82 -7.22
C THR A 72 -13.75 -1.80 -8.25
N ASN A 73 -12.46 -1.78 -8.58
CA ASN A 73 -11.86 -0.73 -9.40
C ASN A 73 -12.12 -0.94 -10.90
N VAL A 74 -12.29 -2.18 -11.35
CA VAL A 74 -12.48 -2.48 -12.79
C VAL A 74 -13.94 -2.29 -13.22
N LEU A 75 -14.90 -2.36 -12.28
CA LEU A 75 -16.29 -2.06 -12.56
C LEU A 75 -16.41 -0.61 -13.05
N GLY A 76 -16.88 -0.41 -14.28
CA GLY A 76 -16.95 0.89 -14.96
C GLY A 76 -15.72 1.21 -15.81
N ALA A 77 -14.51 0.92 -15.32
CA ALA A 77 -13.26 1.26 -16.01
C ALA A 77 -13.06 0.57 -17.38
N VAL A 78 -13.70 -0.59 -17.60
CA VAL A 78 -13.71 -1.27 -18.91
C VAL A 78 -14.38 -0.42 -19.97
N TYR A 79 -15.51 0.22 -19.62
CA TYR A 79 -16.29 1.01 -20.55
C TYR A 79 -15.62 2.36 -20.86
N ASP A 80 -14.87 2.91 -19.90
CA ASP A 80 -14.18 4.20 -20.03
C ASP A 80 -12.78 4.09 -20.68
N GLY A 81 -12.35 2.89 -21.07
CA GLY A 81 -10.99 2.66 -21.60
C GLY A 81 -9.88 2.84 -20.55
N ARG A 82 -10.23 2.79 -19.25
CA ARG A 82 -9.34 3.05 -18.11
C ARG A 82 -8.87 1.79 -17.40
N LEU A 83 -9.05 0.62 -18.01
CA LEU A 83 -8.75 -0.70 -17.42
C LEU A 83 -7.34 -0.77 -16.81
N LEU A 84 -6.30 -0.30 -17.51
CA LEU A 84 -4.93 -0.34 -16.99
C LEU A 84 -4.77 0.51 -15.72
N ALA A 85 -5.40 1.69 -15.67
CA ALA A 85 -5.33 2.54 -14.48
C ALA A 85 -6.05 1.89 -13.28
N ALA A 86 -7.19 1.25 -13.51
CA ALA A 86 -7.93 0.49 -12.50
C ALA A 86 -7.12 -0.71 -11.96
N VAL A 87 -6.48 -1.49 -12.83
CA VAL A 87 -5.60 -2.60 -12.42
C VAL A 87 -4.42 -2.09 -11.61
N LYS A 88 -3.80 -0.98 -12.05
CA LYS A 88 -2.71 -0.34 -11.30
C LYS A 88 -3.17 0.16 -9.93
N MET A 89 -4.39 0.69 -9.82
CA MET A 89 -4.98 1.09 -8.54
C MET A 89 -5.13 -0.12 -7.61
N ALA A 90 -5.63 -1.25 -8.12
CA ALA A 90 -5.78 -2.46 -7.31
C ALA A 90 -4.43 -2.97 -6.78
N VAL A 91 -3.40 -2.99 -7.62
CA VAL A 91 -2.03 -3.31 -7.21
C VAL A 91 -1.53 -2.33 -6.15
N PHE A 92 -1.68 -1.03 -6.39
CA PHE A 92 -1.24 0.00 -5.47
C PHE A 92 -1.91 -0.11 -4.10
N ASN A 93 -3.22 -0.39 -4.06
CA ASN A 93 -3.96 -0.60 -2.81
C ASN A 93 -3.36 -1.74 -1.98
N CYS A 94 -3.04 -2.88 -2.62
CA CYS A 94 -2.37 -3.98 -1.95
C CYS A 94 -0.96 -3.60 -1.48
N LEU A 95 -0.17 -2.87 -2.29
CA LEU A 95 1.16 -2.43 -1.88
C LEU A 95 1.09 -1.57 -0.62
N ILE A 96 0.21 -0.57 -0.59
CA ILE A 96 0.04 0.33 0.55
C ILE A 96 -0.39 -0.41 1.81
N ILE A 97 -1.33 -1.36 1.71
CA ILE A 97 -1.75 -2.18 2.86
C ILE A 97 -0.57 -2.99 3.39
N ARG A 98 0.20 -3.65 2.51
CA ARG A 98 1.39 -4.41 2.93
C ARG A 98 2.44 -3.53 3.61
N GLU A 99 2.72 -2.34 3.08
CA GLU A 99 3.70 -1.44 3.68
C GLU A 99 3.31 -1.05 5.12
N ILE A 100 2.03 -0.78 5.35
CA ILE A 100 1.52 -0.48 6.69
C ILE A 100 1.52 -1.72 7.60
N ASP A 101 1.09 -2.88 7.09
CA ASP A 101 1.10 -4.14 7.83
C ASP A 101 2.52 -4.52 8.27
N LEU A 102 3.51 -4.32 7.39
CA LEU A 102 4.92 -4.50 7.70
C LEU A 102 5.39 -3.52 8.78
N GLY A 103 4.93 -2.27 8.74
CA GLY A 103 5.23 -1.28 9.77
C GLY A 103 4.69 -1.68 11.15
N ILE A 104 3.47 -2.22 11.20
CA ILE A 104 2.88 -2.75 12.45
C ILE A 104 3.71 -3.92 12.97
N PHE A 105 4.11 -4.85 12.10
CA PHE A 105 4.94 -5.98 12.49
C PHE A 105 6.33 -5.55 12.98
N ALA A 106 7.02 -4.68 12.24
CA ALA A 106 8.34 -4.17 12.60
C ALA A 106 8.33 -3.44 13.95
N GLU A 107 7.22 -2.80 14.30
CA GLU A 107 7.07 -2.10 15.57
C GLU A 107 6.74 -3.02 16.75
N THR A 108 5.89 -4.02 16.54
CA THR A 108 5.32 -4.83 17.64
C THR A 108 5.93 -6.22 17.75
N GLY A 109 6.64 -6.68 16.72
CA GLY A 109 7.13 -8.05 16.58
C GLY A 109 6.04 -9.10 16.31
N SER A 110 4.79 -8.67 16.08
CA SER A 110 3.66 -9.57 15.83
C SER A 110 2.67 -8.97 14.85
N PHE A 111 1.91 -9.81 14.15
CA PHE A 111 0.88 -9.35 13.23
C PHE A 111 -0.27 -10.34 13.16
N THR A 112 -1.49 -9.83 13.06
CA THR A 112 -2.73 -10.60 13.13
C THR A 112 -3.68 -10.19 12.03
N ARG A 113 -4.61 -11.09 11.70
CA ARG A 113 -5.71 -10.79 10.78
C ARG A 113 -6.51 -9.54 11.16
N LYS A 114 -6.67 -9.27 12.45
CA LYS A 114 -7.41 -8.11 12.94
C LYS A 114 -6.72 -6.82 12.53
N GLU A 115 -5.40 -6.76 12.60
CA GLU A 115 -4.61 -5.61 12.17
C GLU A 115 -4.75 -5.39 10.66
N GLN A 116 -4.64 -6.45 9.86
CA GLN A 116 -4.83 -6.35 8.41
C GLN A 116 -6.22 -5.82 8.01
N ILE A 117 -7.28 -6.28 8.71
CA ILE A 117 -8.65 -5.78 8.50
C ILE A 117 -8.73 -4.29 8.83
N LEU A 118 -8.11 -3.86 9.93
CA LEU A 118 -8.09 -2.45 10.33
C LEU A 118 -7.30 -1.59 9.34
N THR A 119 -6.11 -2.03 8.91
CA THR A 119 -5.30 -1.36 7.87
C THR A 119 -6.12 -1.20 6.59
N THR A 120 -6.73 -2.28 6.11
CA THR A 120 -7.55 -2.27 4.89
C THR A 120 -8.72 -1.30 5.03
N HIS A 121 -9.45 -1.35 6.14
CA HIS A 121 -10.58 -0.45 6.39
C HIS A 121 -10.16 1.02 6.42
N LEU A 122 -9.06 1.34 7.09
CA LEU A 122 -8.54 2.70 7.18
C LEU A 122 -8.08 3.21 5.80
N TRP A 123 -7.39 2.37 5.02
CA TRP A 123 -6.98 2.73 3.66
C TRP A 123 -8.17 2.95 2.73
N SER A 124 -9.11 2.00 2.68
CA SER A 124 -10.32 2.13 1.86
C SER A 124 -11.11 3.38 2.23
N ARG A 125 -11.29 3.65 3.53
CA ARG A 125 -11.93 4.89 3.99
C ARG A 125 -11.15 6.14 3.54
N GLN A 126 -9.82 6.12 3.65
CA GLN A 126 -8.97 7.23 3.26
C GLN A 126 -9.04 7.54 1.76
N LEU A 127 -9.16 6.50 0.93
CA LEU A 127 -9.22 6.62 -0.52
C LEU A 127 -10.63 6.90 -1.05
N GLU A 128 -11.62 6.12 -0.63
CA GLU A 128 -12.94 6.04 -1.27
C GLU A 128 -13.95 7.02 -0.69
N HIS A 129 -13.76 7.52 0.53
CA HIS A 129 -14.67 8.51 1.12
C HIS A 129 -14.28 9.96 0.77
N SER A 130 -13.45 10.12 -0.25
CA SER A 130 -12.97 11.41 -0.75
C SER A 130 -12.89 11.36 -2.27
N ASP A 131 -13.80 12.08 -2.93
CA ASP A 131 -13.79 12.20 -4.38
C ASP A 131 -12.46 12.79 -4.87
N TYR A 132 -11.91 13.77 -4.15
CA TYR A 132 -10.62 14.36 -4.45
C TYR A 132 -9.48 13.33 -4.41
N ASN A 133 -9.44 12.47 -3.38
CA ASN A 133 -8.40 11.44 -3.27
C ASN A 133 -8.52 10.41 -4.37
N LEU A 134 -9.74 9.95 -4.64
CA LEU A 134 -10.00 8.97 -5.69
C LEU A 134 -9.56 9.51 -7.06
N GLU A 135 -10.01 10.72 -7.44
CA GLU A 135 -9.61 11.37 -8.70
C GLU A 135 -8.10 11.59 -8.80
N LYS A 136 -7.47 12.03 -7.70
CA LYS A 136 -6.03 12.27 -7.64
C LYS A 136 -5.24 10.99 -7.84
N MET A 137 -5.65 9.90 -7.18
CA MET A 137 -5.03 8.60 -7.32
C MET A 137 -5.25 8.02 -8.71
N GLU A 138 -6.44 8.16 -9.29
CA GLU A 138 -6.70 7.76 -10.68
C GLU A 138 -5.76 8.50 -11.66
N ARG A 139 -5.61 9.81 -11.49
CA ARG A 139 -4.68 10.60 -12.30
C ARG A 139 -3.25 10.11 -12.11
N PHE A 140 -2.83 9.83 -10.88
CA PHE A 140 -1.51 9.23 -10.63
C PHE A 140 -1.34 7.89 -11.34
N MET A 141 -2.36 7.02 -11.34
CA MET A 141 -2.32 5.75 -12.07
C MET A 141 -2.24 5.94 -13.59
N ARG A 142 -2.61 7.08 -14.16
CA ARG A 142 -2.42 7.35 -15.58
C ARG A 142 -1.07 7.98 -15.90
N GLU A 143 -0.66 8.96 -15.10
CA GLU A 143 0.36 9.93 -15.51
C GLU A 143 1.66 9.83 -14.71
N HIS A 144 1.62 9.30 -13.49
CA HIS A 144 2.80 9.31 -12.63
C HIS A 144 3.83 8.26 -13.06
N ARG A 145 4.99 8.72 -13.55
CA ARG A 145 6.06 7.86 -14.11
C ARG A 145 6.56 6.77 -13.16
N ALA A 146 6.45 6.98 -11.87
CA ALA A 146 6.88 5.98 -10.90
C ALA A 146 5.86 4.87 -10.64
N LEU A 147 4.60 5.13 -10.97
CA LEU A 147 3.54 4.13 -10.95
C LEU A 147 3.44 3.38 -12.27
N GLY A 148 4.46 3.40 -13.13
CA GLY A 148 4.45 2.61 -14.37
C GLY A 148 4.24 1.12 -14.06
N ILE A 149 3.47 0.40 -14.88
CA ILE A 149 3.08 -0.99 -14.60
C ILE A 149 4.28 -1.90 -14.33
N LYS A 150 5.36 -1.76 -15.12
CA LYS A 150 6.60 -2.52 -14.90
C LYS A 150 7.20 -2.30 -13.51
N LYS A 151 7.16 -1.06 -13.00
CA LYS A 151 7.66 -0.73 -11.66
C LYS A 151 6.77 -1.32 -10.58
N LEU A 152 5.45 -1.21 -10.73
CA LEU A 152 4.50 -1.81 -9.78
C LEU A 152 4.68 -3.32 -9.70
N MET A 153 4.87 -4.00 -10.83
CA MET A 153 5.08 -5.45 -10.87
C MET A 153 6.37 -5.90 -10.17
N LEU A 154 7.42 -5.08 -10.18
CA LEU A 154 8.66 -5.38 -9.43
C LEU A 154 8.44 -5.36 -7.92
N CYS A 155 7.40 -4.68 -7.44
CA CYS A 155 7.12 -4.54 -6.02
C CYS A 155 6.13 -5.58 -5.49
N ILE A 156 5.58 -6.46 -6.34
CA ILE A 156 4.62 -7.50 -5.92
C ILE A 156 5.35 -8.77 -5.43
N GLY A 157 6.61 -8.98 -5.86
CA GLY A 157 7.44 -10.13 -5.50
C GLY A 157 8.11 -10.00 -4.13
#